data_AF-A0A7W9QHN0-F1
#
_entry.id   AF-A0A7W9QHN0-F1
#
_cell.length_a   1.000
_cell.length_b   1.000
_cell.length_c   1.000
_cell.angle_alpha   90.00
_cell.angle_beta   90.00
_cell.angle_gamma   90.00
#
_symmetry.space_group_name_H-M   'P 1'
#
loop_
_entity.id
_entity.type
_entity.pdbx_description
1 polymer ?
#
loop_
_entity_poly.entity_id
_entity_poly.type
_entity_poly.pdbx_seq_one_letter_code
_entity_poly.pdbx_strand_id
1 'polypeptide(L)'
;MSMSRARVARRIATAAAYGGGGIGLLGGATVGLLLTELRLARRVVGGSEDQPPRADGRYGMAFDHDTTAPPLRLGFLGDSTAAGQGVRHAHHTPGALLASGLAAVAERPVELRVVAQPGAQSDDLARQVALLLAAPCHPSTSAPQPALPATGTPTPPTTAADRTPQPADGDRMPPPMSGTPPWRDGPQPPAAWRPDIAVIMIGANDVTHRMPPAKSVRLLATAVRALRATGCDVVVGTCPDLGSVEPVYQPLRWVARRLSRQLAAAQTIAVVEHGGRTVSLGDLLGPEFAAHPTELFGPDNYHPSAEGYMTAAMAILPTLCAALGLWPEEERPDPARREGFLPVAQAAAEAAAEGGTEVAAARGPWAQLFRRRRRLPADSTSATLSG
;
A
#
# COMPACT_ATOMS: atom_id res chain seq x y z
N MET A 1 55.80 -23.56 32.03
CA MET A 1 54.85 -24.28 32.92
C MET A 1 54.03 -23.22 33.67
N SER A 2 52.87 -22.78 33.16
CA SER A 2 51.56 -23.46 33.20
C SER A 2 50.86 -23.48 34.59
N MET A 3 50.97 -22.42 35.39
CA MET A 3 50.17 -22.26 36.63
C MET A 3 49.08 -21.18 36.59
N SER A 4 48.81 -20.55 35.44
CA SER A 4 47.81 -19.48 35.31
C SER A 4 46.46 -19.92 34.70
N ARG A 5 46.44 -20.89 33.78
CA ARG A 5 45.20 -21.29 33.08
C ARG A 5 44.23 -22.11 33.93
N ALA A 6 44.74 -22.92 34.87
CA ALA A 6 43.91 -23.82 35.68
C ALA A 6 43.02 -23.08 36.71
N ARG A 7 43.46 -21.94 37.26
CA ARG A 7 42.65 -21.16 38.22
C ARG A 7 41.59 -20.30 37.52
N VAL A 8 41.88 -19.81 36.32
CA VAL A 8 40.91 -19.07 35.50
C VAL A 8 39.83 -20.01 34.98
N ALA A 9 40.21 -21.19 34.47
CA ALA A 9 39.25 -22.22 34.05
C ALA A 9 38.36 -22.68 35.22
N ARG A 10 38.93 -22.85 36.42
CA ARG A 10 38.18 -23.27 37.60
C ARG A 10 37.24 -22.18 38.13
N ARG A 11 37.55 -20.88 37.98
CA ARG A 11 36.66 -19.75 38.31
C ARG A 11 35.51 -19.57 37.31
N ILE A 12 35.75 -19.82 36.03
CA ILE A 12 34.69 -19.80 35.00
C ILE A 12 33.74 -20.99 35.21
N ALA A 13 34.28 -22.16 35.56
CA ALA A 13 33.48 -23.35 35.87
C ALA A 13 32.65 -23.19 37.15
N THR A 14 33.17 -22.57 38.21
CA THR A 14 32.36 -22.30 39.43
C THR A 14 31.33 -21.19 39.24
N ALA A 15 31.59 -20.18 38.39
CA ALA A 15 30.59 -19.19 38.01
C ALA A 15 29.44 -19.80 37.19
N ALA A 16 29.74 -20.78 36.33
CA ALA A 16 28.74 -21.55 35.60
C ALA A 16 27.91 -22.47 36.51
N ALA A 17 28.50 -23.04 37.55
CA ALA A 17 27.85 -23.99 38.45
C ALA A 17 26.93 -23.34 39.52
N TYR A 18 27.20 -22.08 39.93
CA TYR A 18 26.48 -21.47 41.06
C TYR A 18 25.80 -20.12 40.79
N GLY A 19 25.94 -19.49 39.60
CA GLY A 19 25.45 -18.11 39.43
C GLY A 19 24.83 -17.70 38.10
N GLY A 20 24.88 -18.51 37.03
CA GLY A 20 24.33 -18.03 35.74
C GLY A 20 24.34 -18.99 34.55
N GLY A 21 24.82 -20.23 34.70
CA GLY A 21 24.88 -21.19 33.60
C GLY A 21 23.50 -21.64 33.10
N GLY A 22 22.54 -21.83 34.00
CA GLY A 22 21.18 -22.28 33.65
C GLY A 22 20.39 -21.23 32.87
N ILE A 23 20.44 -19.96 33.28
CA ILE A 23 19.71 -18.86 32.62
C ILE A 23 20.37 -18.49 31.28
N GLY A 24 21.70 -18.57 31.17
CA GLY A 24 22.42 -18.30 29.92
C GLY A 24 22.26 -19.41 28.87
N LEU A 25 22.29 -20.69 29.26
CA LEU A 25 22.08 -21.81 28.35
C LEU A 25 20.61 -22.03 28.00
N LEU A 26 19.68 -21.98 28.97
CA LEU A 26 18.25 -22.05 28.67
C LEU A 26 17.79 -20.80 27.92
N GLY A 27 18.20 -19.60 28.35
CA GLY A 27 17.90 -18.36 27.65
C GLY A 27 18.51 -18.31 26.25
N GLY A 28 19.76 -18.78 26.08
CA GLY A 28 20.41 -18.89 24.78
C GLY A 28 19.78 -19.92 23.86
N ALA A 29 19.36 -21.08 24.40
CA ALA A 29 18.64 -22.10 23.64
C ALA A 29 17.22 -21.66 23.26
N THR A 30 16.50 -20.98 24.17
CA THR A 30 15.18 -20.39 23.88
C THR A 30 15.31 -19.29 22.83
N VAL A 31 16.26 -18.37 22.97
CA VAL A 31 16.52 -17.34 21.94
C VAL A 31 16.96 -17.98 20.62
N GLY A 32 17.78 -19.01 20.65
CA GLY A 32 18.19 -19.77 19.48
C GLY A 32 17.02 -20.44 18.77
N LEU A 33 16.14 -21.11 19.52
CA LEU A 33 14.92 -21.73 19.01
C LEU A 33 13.99 -20.67 18.39
N LEU A 34 13.74 -19.57 19.10
CA LEU A 34 12.92 -18.47 18.61
C LEU A 34 13.49 -17.83 17.35
N LEU A 35 14.80 -17.63 17.27
CA LEU A 35 15.45 -17.13 16.06
C LEU A 35 15.39 -18.13 14.91
N THR A 36 15.39 -19.42 15.21
CA THR A 36 15.27 -20.50 14.22
C THR A 36 13.84 -20.59 13.68
N GLU A 37 12.83 -20.57 14.57
CA GLU A 37 11.42 -20.44 14.19
C GLU A 37 11.16 -19.16 13.40
N LEU A 38 11.74 -18.02 13.80
CA LEU A 38 11.59 -16.76 13.08
C LEU A 38 12.22 -16.80 11.67
N ARG A 39 13.29 -17.58 11.48
CA ARG A 39 13.87 -17.83 10.15
C ARG A 39 13.03 -18.80 9.31
N LEU A 40 12.42 -19.81 9.95
CA LEU A 40 11.53 -20.77 9.28
C LEU A 40 10.20 -20.12 8.90
N ALA A 41 9.58 -19.35 9.80
CA ALA A 41 8.39 -18.57 9.52
C ALA A 41 8.62 -17.59 8.36
N ARG A 42 9.78 -16.94 8.28
CA ARG A 42 10.16 -16.10 7.13
C ARG A 42 10.29 -16.85 5.80
N ARG A 43 10.65 -18.14 5.84
CA ARG A 43 10.70 -18.99 4.64
C ARG A 43 9.31 -19.47 4.22
N VAL A 44 8.41 -19.71 5.17
CA VAL A 44 7.02 -20.11 4.91
C VAL A 44 6.16 -18.93 4.44
N VAL A 45 6.42 -17.73 4.96
CA VAL A 45 5.80 -16.46 4.53
C VAL A 45 6.34 -15.98 3.16
N GLY A 46 7.32 -16.69 2.59
CA GLY A 46 7.94 -16.38 1.31
C GLY A 46 7.17 -16.98 0.13
N GLY A 47 6.20 -16.22 -0.37
CA GLY A 47 5.88 -16.14 -1.81
C GLY A 47 5.00 -17.25 -2.38
N SER A 48 3.72 -16.94 -2.58
CA SER A 48 3.11 -17.34 -3.85
C SER A 48 3.91 -16.63 -4.96
N GLU A 49 4.63 -17.40 -5.80
CA GLU A 49 5.38 -16.88 -6.95
C GLU A 49 4.47 -16.28 -8.03
N ASP A 50 3.15 -16.39 -7.87
CA ASP A 50 2.18 -15.87 -8.81
C ASP A 50 2.19 -14.34 -8.77
N GLN A 51 2.49 -13.74 -9.91
CA GLN A 51 2.42 -12.30 -10.09
C GLN A 51 0.96 -11.84 -9.83
N PRO A 52 0.73 -10.81 -9.00
CA PRO A 52 -0.62 -10.30 -8.76
C PRO A 52 -1.32 -9.91 -10.07
N PRO A 53 -2.64 -10.16 -10.19
CA PRO A 53 -3.36 -9.83 -11.40
C PRO A 53 -3.40 -8.31 -11.60
N ARG A 54 -3.20 -7.86 -12.84
CA ARG A 54 -3.22 -6.43 -13.18
C ARG A 54 -4.64 -5.87 -13.04
N ALA A 55 -4.81 -4.93 -12.13
CA ALA A 55 -6.10 -4.27 -11.84
C ALA A 55 -6.22 -2.86 -12.41
N ASP A 56 -5.21 -2.31 -13.10
CA ASP A 56 -5.35 -1.00 -13.74
C ASP A 56 -6.50 -1.00 -14.75
N GLY A 57 -7.33 0.04 -14.72
CA GLY A 57 -8.43 0.15 -15.67
C GLY A 57 -9.55 1.04 -15.19
N ARG A 58 -10.60 1.10 -16.01
CA ARG A 58 -11.82 1.87 -15.73
C ARG A 58 -12.90 0.95 -15.16
N TYR A 59 -13.46 1.35 -14.03
CA TYR A 59 -14.51 0.65 -13.30
C TYR A 59 -15.81 1.46 -13.34
N GLY A 60 -16.95 0.76 -13.26
CA GLY A 60 -18.26 1.41 -13.27
C GLY A 60 -18.70 1.92 -14.65
N MET A 61 -18.45 1.17 -15.73
CA MET A 61 -18.86 1.53 -17.10
C MET A 61 -20.38 1.75 -17.24
N ALA A 62 -21.18 1.15 -16.35
CA ALA A 62 -22.63 1.41 -16.27
C ALA A 62 -22.97 2.85 -15.85
N PHE A 63 -22.01 3.61 -15.32
CA PHE A 63 -22.17 5.02 -14.96
C PHE A 63 -21.54 5.95 -16.00
N ASP A 64 -21.03 5.41 -17.12
CA ASP A 64 -20.49 6.18 -18.24
C ASP A 64 -21.61 6.70 -19.15
N HIS A 65 -22.59 7.36 -18.53
CA HIS A 65 -23.76 7.93 -19.20
C HIS A 65 -23.73 9.46 -19.15
N ASP A 66 -23.12 10.04 -18.11
CA ASP A 66 -22.89 11.47 -17.98
C ASP A 66 -21.44 11.81 -18.36
N THR A 67 -21.27 12.33 -19.58
CA THR A 67 -19.95 12.70 -20.12
C THR A 67 -19.47 14.07 -19.64
N THR A 68 -20.27 14.77 -18.82
CA THR A 68 -19.92 16.13 -18.36
C THR A 68 -18.93 16.14 -17.20
N ALA A 69 -18.88 15.06 -16.41
CA ALA A 69 -17.93 14.90 -15.30
C ALA A 69 -16.85 13.87 -15.67
N PRO A 70 -15.55 14.21 -15.55
CA PRO A 70 -14.50 13.23 -15.79
C PRO A 70 -14.56 12.08 -14.75
N PRO A 71 -14.06 10.88 -15.11
CA PRO A 71 -13.92 9.77 -14.17
C PRO A 71 -13.13 10.18 -12.93
N LEU A 72 -13.53 9.65 -11.78
CA LEU A 72 -12.73 9.76 -10.55
C LEU A 72 -11.44 8.98 -10.72
N ARG A 73 -10.32 9.53 -10.27
CA ARG A 73 -9.00 8.89 -10.36
C ARG A 73 -8.58 8.36 -9.01
N LEU A 74 -8.50 7.04 -8.89
CA LEU A 74 -8.09 6.33 -7.68
C LEU A 74 -6.68 5.77 -7.85
N GLY A 75 -5.76 6.23 -7.01
CA GLY A 75 -4.40 5.69 -6.91
C GLY A 75 -4.27 4.63 -5.82
N PHE A 76 -3.51 3.58 -6.07
CA PHE A 76 -3.26 2.52 -5.08
C PHE A 76 -1.75 2.24 -4.95
N LEU A 77 -1.22 2.46 -3.75
CA LEU A 77 0.21 2.29 -3.42
C LEU A 77 0.36 1.31 -2.26
N GLY A 78 1.51 0.64 -2.19
CA GLY A 78 1.82 -0.25 -1.08
C GLY A 78 2.68 -1.44 -1.43
N ASP A 79 2.52 -2.49 -0.63
CA ASP A 79 3.22 -3.77 -0.75
C ASP A 79 2.40 -4.83 -1.53
N SER A 80 2.59 -6.12 -1.20
CA SER A 80 1.91 -7.23 -1.84
C SER A 80 0.40 -7.25 -1.56
N THR A 81 -0.02 -6.80 -0.37
CA THR A 81 -1.45 -6.70 -0.05
C THR A 81 -2.10 -5.63 -0.91
N ALA A 82 -1.45 -4.49 -1.10
CA ALA A 82 -1.93 -3.46 -2.01
C ALA A 82 -1.95 -3.93 -3.48
N ALA A 83 -0.96 -4.73 -3.89
CA ALA A 83 -0.92 -5.29 -5.24
C ALA A 83 -2.00 -6.36 -5.50
N GLY A 84 -2.64 -6.90 -4.46
CA GLY A 84 -3.62 -7.99 -4.59
C GLY A 84 -2.99 -9.37 -4.66
N GLN A 85 -1.87 -9.59 -3.98
CA GLN A 85 -1.28 -10.93 -3.84
C GLN A 85 -2.27 -11.87 -3.14
N GLY A 86 -2.37 -13.12 -3.59
CA GLY A 86 -3.28 -14.12 -3.00
C GLY A 86 -4.58 -14.32 -3.78
N VAL A 87 -4.92 -13.45 -4.73
CA VAL A 87 -6.07 -13.62 -5.62
C VAL A 87 -5.67 -13.92 -7.06
N ARG A 88 -6.52 -14.69 -7.75
CA ARG A 88 -6.30 -15.12 -9.15
C ARG A 88 -6.86 -14.15 -10.20
N HIS A 89 -7.79 -13.27 -9.80
CA HIS A 89 -8.54 -12.45 -10.73
C HIS A 89 -8.46 -10.97 -10.34
N ALA A 90 -8.32 -10.09 -11.34
CA ALA A 90 -8.16 -8.65 -11.13
C ALA A 90 -9.31 -8.02 -10.32
N HIS A 91 -10.55 -8.48 -10.52
CA HIS A 91 -11.72 -7.96 -9.82
C HIS A 91 -11.78 -8.34 -8.33
N HIS A 92 -10.99 -9.30 -7.88
CA HIS A 92 -10.85 -9.66 -6.45
C HIS A 92 -9.73 -8.88 -5.75
N THR A 93 -8.98 -8.04 -6.49
CA THR A 93 -7.95 -7.20 -5.86
C THR A 93 -8.61 -6.09 -5.04
N PRO A 94 -7.98 -5.65 -3.93
CA PRO A 94 -8.53 -4.59 -3.10
C PRO A 94 -8.74 -3.29 -3.87
N GLY A 95 -7.81 -2.94 -4.79
CA GLY A 95 -7.95 -1.78 -5.66
C GLY A 95 -9.22 -1.85 -6.53
N ALA A 96 -9.46 -3.00 -7.19
CA ALA A 96 -10.63 -3.19 -8.05
C ALA A 96 -11.96 -3.18 -7.27
N LEU A 97 -11.96 -3.78 -6.07
CA LEU A 97 -13.13 -3.79 -5.17
C LEU A 97 -13.48 -2.37 -4.70
N LEU A 98 -12.47 -1.60 -4.29
CA LEU A 98 -12.64 -0.20 -3.91
C LEU A 98 -13.08 0.67 -5.10
N ALA A 99 -12.48 0.50 -6.27
CA ALA A 99 -12.86 1.24 -7.48
C ALA A 99 -14.30 0.95 -7.90
N SER A 100 -14.72 -0.32 -7.84
CA SER A 100 -16.10 -0.73 -8.17
C SER A 100 -17.12 -0.18 -7.16
N GLY A 101 -16.82 -0.32 -5.86
CA GLY A 101 -17.69 0.21 -4.80
C GLY A 101 -17.78 1.73 -4.83
N LEU A 102 -16.65 2.42 -5.06
CA LEU A 102 -16.63 3.87 -5.18
C LEU A 102 -17.40 4.33 -6.42
N ALA A 103 -17.26 3.65 -7.55
CA ALA A 103 -18.02 4.00 -8.76
C ALA A 103 -19.53 3.87 -8.55
N ALA A 104 -19.96 2.83 -7.82
CA ALA A 104 -21.36 2.62 -7.49
C ALA A 104 -21.91 3.71 -6.55
N VAL A 105 -21.15 4.13 -5.53
CA VAL A 105 -21.59 5.18 -4.60
C VAL A 105 -21.55 6.56 -5.23
N ALA A 106 -20.54 6.84 -6.06
CA ALA A 106 -20.38 8.13 -6.73
C ALA A 106 -21.28 8.28 -7.96
N GLU A 107 -21.91 7.18 -8.43
CA GLU A 107 -22.58 7.08 -9.73
C GLU A 107 -21.71 7.63 -10.87
N ARG A 108 -20.40 7.39 -10.78
CA ARG A 108 -19.38 7.94 -11.69
C ARG A 108 -18.30 6.90 -11.96
N PRO A 109 -17.80 6.76 -13.20
CA PRO A 109 -16.71 5.84 -13.49
C PRO A 109 -15.44 6.18 -12.69
N VAL A 110 -14.67 5.15 -12.32
CA VAL A 110 -13.41 5.29 -11.59
C VAL A 110 -12.26 4.76 -12.45
N GLU A 111 -11.25 5.58 -12.73
CA GLU A 111 -9.97 5.17 -13.31
C GLU A 111 -9.01 4.78 -12.18
N LEU A 112 -8.74 3.48 -12.06
CA LEU A 112 -7.83 2.90 -11.07
C LEU A 112 -6.42 2.78 -11.65
N ARG A 113 -5.43 3.25 -10.90
CA ARG A 113 -4.00 3.02 -11.15
C ARG A 113 -3.33 2.40 -9.93
N VAL A 114 -2.74 1.23 -10.12
CA VAL A 114 -2.01 0.49 -9.06
C VAL A 114 -0.51 0.56 -9.34
N VAL A 115 0.23 1.13 -8.40
CA VAL A 115 1.71 1.22 -8.45
C VAL A 115 2.38 0.46 -7.29
N ALA A 116 1.56 -0.28 -6.53
CA ALA A 116 2.02 -1.15 -5.46
C ALA A 116 3.00 -2.21 -5.97
N GLN A 117 3.96 -2.56 -5.12
CA GLN A 117 5.04 -3.48 -5.45
C GLN A 117 5.14 -4.56 -4.37
N PRO A 118 4.94 -5.84 -4.71
CA PRO A 118 5.19 -6.94 -3.79
C PRO A 118 6.59 -6.84 -3.17
N GLY A 119 6.66 -7.00 -1.84
CA GLY A 119 7.89 -6.87 -1.07
C GLY A 119 8.32 -5.43 -0.75
N ALA A 120 7.58 -4.41 -1.20
CA ALA A 120 7.91 -3.01 -0.89
C ALA A 120 7.90 -2.75 0.62
N GLN A 121 8.88 -1.96 1.07
CA GLN A 121 8.91 -1.32 2.38
C GLN A 121 8.65 0.19 2.20
N SER A 122 8.50 0.93 3.29
CA SER A 122 8.18 2.37 3.20
C SER A 122 9.22 3.22 2.45
N ASP A 123 10.44 2.76 2.22
CA ASP A 123 11.44 3.50 1.40
C ASP A 123 11.18 3.43 -0.10
N ASP A 124 10.34 2.51 -0.56
CA ASP A 124 9.88 2.45 -1.96
C ASP A 124 8.74 3.45 -2.27
N LEU A 125 8.09 4.01 -1.25
CA LEU A 125 6.94 4.92 -1.44
C LEU A 125 7.28 6.13 -2.32
N ALA A 126 8.51 6.65 -2.25
CA ALA A 126 8.93 7.76 -3.09
C ALA A 126 8.88 7.42 -4.58
N ARG A 127 9.32 6.20 -4.95
CA ARG A 127 9.23 5.69 -6.33
C ARG A 127 7.77 5.51 -6.74
N GLN A 128 6.95 4.91 -5.87
CA GLN A 128 5.53 4.69 -6.15
C GLN A 128 4.75 6.00 -6.36
N VAL A 129 4.97 7.02 -5.52
CA VAL A 129 4.38 8.36 -5.70
C VAL A 129 4.80 8.97 -7.04
N ALA A 130 6.09 8.87 -7.39
CA ALA A 130 6.57 9.36 -8.68
C ALA A 130 5.91 8.64 -9.87
N LEU A 131 5.75 7.33 -9.81
CA LEU A 131 5.07 6.54 -10.85
C LEU A 131 3.58 6.85 -10.94
N LEU A 132 2.92 7.06 -9.80
CA LEU A 132 1.50 7.38 -9.77
C LEU A 132 1.23 8.70 -10.49
N LEU A 133 2.01 9.73 -10.15
CA LEU A 133 1.90 11.07 -10.69
C LEU A 133 2.47 11.22 -12.11
N ALA A 134 3.25 10.23 -12.56
CA ALA A 134 3.75 10.21 -13.93
C ALA A 134 2.59 10.15 -14.91
N ALA A 135 2.78 10.80 -16.05
CA ALA A 135 1.83 10.76 -17.13
C ALA A 135 1.64 9.32 -17.64
N PRO A 136 0.44 8.91 -18.08
CA PRO A 136 0.22 7.58 -18.63
C PRO A 136 1.17 7.36 -19.82
N CYS A 137 2.00 6.32 -19.77
CA CYS A 137 2.60 5.79 -20.98
C CYS A 137 1.48 5.10 -21.76
N HIS A 138 0.93 5.75 -22.78
CA HIS A 138 0.11 5.03 -23.75
C HIS A 138 0.97 3.89 -24.34
N PRO A 139 0.56 2.62 -24.27
CA PRO A 139 1.08 1.66 -25.23
C PRO A 139 0.64 2.18 -26.60
N SER A 140 1.58 2.56 -27.46
CA SER A 140 1.26 2.89 -28.84
C SER A 140 0.39 1.78 -29.40
N THR A 141 -0.85 2.12 -29.75
CA THR A 141 -1.67 1.37 -30.68
C THR A 141 -0.77 0.98 -31.83
N SER A 142 -0.56 -0.33 -32.01
CA SER A 142 0.07 -0.99 -33.16
C SER A 142 0.48 -0.04 -34.29
N ALA A 143 1.64 0.60 -34.18
CA ALA A 143 2.36 1.00 -35.36
C ALA A 143 2.87 -0.33 -35.96
N PRO A 144 2.60 -0.65 -37.23
CA PRO A 144 3.24 -1.79 -37.85
C PRO A 144 4.75 -1.62 -37.64
N GLN A 145 5.39 -2.62 -37.03
CA GLN A 145 6.84 -2.69 -37.00
C GLN A 145 7.32 -2.44 -38.44
N PRO A 146 8.21 -1.46 -38.70
CA PRO A 146 8.82 -1.39 -40.01
C PRO A 146 9.49 -2.74 -40.23
N ALA A 147 9.00 -3.46 -41.24
CA ALA A 147 9.56 -4.74 -41.63
C ALA A 147 11.07 -4.57 -41.74
N LEU A 148 11.82 -5.35 -40.97
CA LEU A 148 13.25 -5.52 -41.18
C LEU A 148 13.42 -5.83 -42.68
N PRO A 149 14.18 -5.03 -43.46
CA PRO A 149 14.39 -5.36 -44.86
C PRO A 149 15.06 -6.72 -44.91
N ALA A 150 14.40 -7.65 -45.59
CA ALA A 150 14.94 -8.95 -45.92
C ALA A 150 16.35 -8.78 -46.47
N THR A 151 17.26 -9.60 -45.99
CA THR A 151 18.66 -9.71 -46.44
C THR A 151 18.71 -9.81 -47.96
N GLY A 152 18.92 -8.67 -48.62
CA GLY A 152 19.27 -8.56 -50.02
C GLY A 152 20.78 -8.64 -50.18
N THR A 153 21.21 -9.43 -51.14
CA THR A 153 22.60 -9.70 -51.55
C THR A 153 23.41 -8.42 -51.85
N PRO A 154 24.74 -8.44 -51.66
CA PRO A 154 25.57 -7.26 -51.86
C PRO A 154 25.80 -7.00 -53.36
N THR A 155 25.53 -5.77 -53.80
CA THR A 155 25.99 -5.23 -55.10
C THR A 155 27.20 -4.32 -54.85
N PRO A 156 28.19 -4.30 -55.76
CA PRO A 156 29.49 -3.66 -55.52
C PRO A 156 29.45 -2.13 -55.70
N PRO A 157 30.46 -1.39 -55.19
CA PRO A 157 30.43 0.06 -55.13
C PRO A 157 30.73 0.71 -56.49
N THR A 158 29.89 1.64 -56.91
CA THR A 158 30.19 2.58 -57.99
C THR A 158 30.77 3.88 -57.42
N THR A 159 31.91 4.21 -58.00
CA THR A 159 32.80 5.38 -57.88
C THR A 159 32.14 6.73 -57.60
N ALA A 160 32.76 7.47 -56.69
CA ALA A 160 32.61 8.89 -56.48
C ALA A 160 33.08 9.69 -57.71
N ALA A 161 32.30 10.69 -58.11
CA ALA A 161 32.83 11.91 -58.71
C ALA A 161 31.83 13.06 -58.59
N ASP A 162 32.40 14.19 -58.17
CA ASP A 162 32.01 15.54 -58.57
C ASP A 162 30.86 16.23 -57.84
N ARG A 163 31.25 17.08 -56.88
CA ARG A 163 30.67 18.42 -56.71
C ARG A 163 31.59 19.28 -55.83
N THR A 164 32.28 20.20 -56.48
CA THR A 164 32.99 21.36 -55.90
C THR A 164 32.08 22.24 -55.04
N PRO A 165 32.58 22.85 -53.94
CA PRO A 165 31.85 23.86 -53.18
C PRO A 165 32.04 25.26 -53.80
N GLN A 166 30.93 25.97 -54.02
CA GLN A 166 30.93 27.36 -54.50
C GLN A 166 30.83 28.33 -53.29
N PRO A 167 31.59 29.44 -53.25
CA PRO A 167 31.59 30.34 -52.10
C PRO A 167 30.48 31.40 -52.17
N ALA A 168 30.12 31.82 -50.95
CA ALA A 168 29.23 32.88 -50.46
C ALA A 168 28.73 34.00 -51.39
N ASP A 169 27.47 34.36 -51.20
CA ASP A 169 27.01 35.75 -51.28
C ASP A 169 26.33 36.14 -49.97
N GLY A 170 26.78 37.25 -49.42
CA GLY A 170 26.36 37.82 -48.15
C GLY A 170 25.07 38.64 -48.22
N ASP A 171 24.66 39.06 -47.02
CA ASP A 171 23.81 40.21 -46.72
C ASP A 171 22.40 40.24 -47.32
N ARG A 172 21.52 39.43 -46.72
CA ARG A 172 20.12 39.82 -46.47
C ARG A 172 19.55 39.09 -45.26
N MET A 173 19.48 39.79 -44.12
CA MET A 173 18.69 39.35 -42.97
C MET A 173 17.20 39.48 -43.33
N PRO A 174 16.40 38.41 -43.35
CA PRO A 174 14.95 38.54 -43.47
C PRO A 174 14.37 39.20 -42.20
N PRO A 175 13.28 39.98 -42.30
CA PRO A 175 12.67 40.66 -41.16
C PRO A 175 12.20 39.66 -40.09
N PRO A 176 12.12 40.06 -38.80
CA PRO A 176 11.73 39.15 -37.72
C PRO A 176 10.30 38.65 -37.97
N MET A 177 10.17 37.36 -38.27
CA MET A 177 8.87 36.71 -38.36
C MET A 177 8.22 36.74 -36.98
N SER A 178 7.17 37.54 -36.82
CA SER A 178 6.31 37.60 -35.65
C SER A 178 5.40 36.37 -35.59
N GLY A 179 5.99 35.18 -35.50
CA GLY A 179 5.29 33.91 -35.39
C GLY A 179 6.11 32.95 -34.54
N THR A 180 5.47 32.36 -33.53
CA THR A 180 6.00 31.21 -32.81
C THR A 180 6.40 30.13 -33.84
N PRO A 181 7.64 29.60 -33.80
CA PRO A 181 8.07 28.66 -34.81
C PRO A 181 7.27 27.35 -34.72
N PRO A 182 6.91 26.73 -35.86
CA PRO A 182 5.92 25.63 -35.95
C PRO A 182 6.34 24.32 -35.27
N TRP A 183 7.57 24.23 -34.76
CA TRP A 183 8.05 23.07 -33.99
C TRP A 183 7.65 23.11 -32.51
N ARG A 184 7.02 24.20 -32.04
CA ARG A 184 6.55 24.31 -30.63
C ARG A 184 5.28 23.50 -30.35
N ASP A 185 4.61 23.01 -31.38
CA ASP A 185 3.46 22.12 -31.32
C ASP A 185 3.87 20.63 -31.42
N GLY A 186 5.03 20.28 -30.85
CA GLY A 186 5.33 18.89 -30.55
C GLY A 186 4.26 18.33 -29.59
N PRO A 187 4.00 17.00 -29.59
CA PRO A 187 3.03 16.42 -28.67
C PRO A 187 3.34 16.90 -27.25
N GLN A 188 2.41 17.66 -26.68
CA GLN A 188 2.52 18.12 -25.29
C GLN A 188 2.83 16.90 -24.43
N PRO A 189 3.83 16.96 -23.54
CA PRO A 189 4.10 15.85 -22.64
C PRO A 189 2.79 15.49 -21.98
N PRO A 190 2.39 14.20 -21.97
CA PRO A 190 1.07 13.82 -21.52
C PRO A 190 0.85 14.40 -20.14
N ALA A 191 -0.32 15.01 -19.93
CA ALA A 191 -0.60 15.72 -18.68
C ALA A 191 -0.37 14.77 -17.50
N ALA A 192 0.32 15.26 -16.46
CA ALA A 192 0.59 14.48 -15.26
C ALA A 192 -0.73 13.90 -14.71
N TRP A 193 -0.74 12.60 -14.42
CA TRP A 193 -1.94 11.95 -13.91
C TRP A 193 -2.12 12.36 -12.44
N ARG A 194 -3.20 13.08 -12.16
CA ARG A 194 -3.52 13.58 -10.82
C ARG A 194 -4.66 12.75 -10.23
N PRO A 195 -4.41 11.93 -9.20
CA PRO A 195 -5.47 11.23 -8.49
C PRO A 195 -6.33 12.21 -7.70
N ASP A 196 -7.64 11.96 -7.68
CA ASP A 196 -8.56 12.63 -6.75
C ASP A 196 -8.35 12.06 -5.35
N ILE A 197 -8.13 10.75 -5.27
CA ILE A 197 -7.88 10.04 -4.02
C ILE A 197 -6.83 8.94 -4.21
N ALA A 198 -5.99 8.73 -3.20
CA ALA A 198 -5.00 7.67 -3.17
C ALA A 198 -5.13 6.86 -1.87
N VAL A 199 -5.02 5.54 -1.99
CA VAL A 199 -4.90 4.66 -0.83
C VAL A 199 -3.50 4.10 -0.73
N ILE A 200 -2.95 4.07 0.49
CA ILE A 200 -1.66 3.49 0.80
C ILE A 200 -1.87 2.34 1.79
N MET A 201 -1.37 1.14 1.47
CA MET A 201 -1.29 0.01 2.40
C MET A 201 0.15 -0.49 2.47
N ILE A 202 0.85 -0.13 3.54
CA ILE A 202 2.28 -0.40 3.71
C ILE A 202 2.60 -0.61 5.20
N GLY A 203 3.58 -1.45 5.50
CA GLY A 203 4.13 -1.58 6.85
C GLY A 203 4.34 -3.01 7.33
N ALA A 204 3.67 -3.99 6.71
CA ALA A 204 3.91 -5.41 7.02
C ALA A 204 5.40 -5.76 6.79
N ASN A 205 5.95 -5.35 5.65
CA ASN A 205 7.35 -5.57 5.31
C ASN A 205 8.32 -4.78 6.19
N ASP A 206 7.94 -3.59 6.66
CA ASP A 206 8.72 -2.80 7.60
C ASP A 206 8.94 -3.55 8.92
N VAL A 207 7.89 -4.21 9.43
CA VAL A 207 8.00 -5.04 10.65
C VAL A 207 8.81 -6.31 10.38
N THR A 208 8.51 -7.05 9.31
CA THR A 208 9.19 -8.33 9.02
C THR A 208 10.69 -8.15 8.75
N HIS A 209 11.07 -7.06 8.06
CA HIS A 209 12.46 -6.70 7.74
C HIS A 209 13.11 -5.76 8.77
N ARG A 210 12.39 -5.42 9.85
CA ARG A 210 12.90 -4.63 10.99
C ARG A 210 13.37 -3.23 10.60
N MET A 211 12.63 -2.55 9.72
CA MET A 211 12.84 -1.12 9.49
C MET A 211 12.58 -0.36 10.80
N PRO A 212 13.44 0.60 11.19
CA PRO A 212 13.17 1.44 12.35
C PRO A 212 11.81 2.14 12.21
N PRO A 213 10.88 2.05 13.18
CA PRO A 213 9.53 2.62 13.05
C PRO A 213 9.55 4.12 12.72
N ALA A 214 10.45 4.89 13.33
CA ALA A 214 10.62 6.31 13.03
C ALA A 214 11.03 6.58 11.57
N LYS A 215 11.84 5.70 10.95
CA LYS A 215 12.20 5.80 9.53
C LYS A 215 10.97 5.50 8.67
N SER A 216 10.26 4.42 8.96
CA SER A 216 9.04 4.00 8.25
C SER A 216 7.99 5.12 8.24
N VAL A 217 7.65 5.65 9.41
CA VAL A 217 6.66 6.70 9.59
C VAL A 217 7.06 8.01 8.89
N ARG A 218 8.34 8.40 8.95
CA ARG A 218 8.83 9.58 8.24
C ARG A 218 8.68 9.46 6.72
N LEU A 219 8.96 8.28 6.18
CA LEU A 219 8.83 8.01 4.74
C LEU A 219 7.37 8.04 4.31
N LEU A 220 6.48 7.41 5.10
CA LEU A 220 5.04 7.49 4.88
C LEU A 220 4.53 8.93 4.93
N ALA A 221 4.91 9.71 5.95
CA ALA A 221 4.54 11.12 6.07
C ALA A 221 4.99 11.95 4.86
N THR A 222 6.19 11.67 4.34
CA THR A 222 6.72 12.33 3.14
C THR A 222 5.87 12.00 1.91
N ALA A 223 5.46 10.74 1.74
CA ALA A 223 4.60 10.31 0.64
C ALA A 223 3.19 10.93 0.73
N VAL A 224 2.57 10.91 1.92
CA VAL A 224 1.26 11.53 2.18
C VAL A 224 1.31 13.03 1.86
N ARG A 225 2.33 13.74 2.37
CA ARG A 225 2.52 15.16 2.09
C ARG A 225 2.66 15.46 0.60
N ALA A 226 3.42 14.63 -0.12
CA ALA A 226 3.62 14.80 -1.56
C ALA A 226 2.30 14.64 -2.35
N LEU A 227 1.48 13.65 -2.01
CA LEU A 227 0.17 13.44 -2.62
C LEU A 227 -0.83 14.56 -2.25
N ARG A 228 -0.91 14.94 -0.97
CA ARG A 228 -1.76 16.06 -0.52
C ARG A 228 -1.39 17.38 -1.21
N ALA A 229 -0.11 17.60 -1.48
CA ALA A 229 0.36 18.79 -2.22
C ALA A 229 -0.14 18.86 -3.66
N THR A 230 -0.62 17.74 -4.25
CA THR A 230 -1.24 17.76 -5.59
C THR A 230 -2.75 17.97 -5.56
N GLY A 231 -3.35 18.12 -4.37
CA GLY A 231 -4.80 18.18 -4.16
C GLY A 231 -5.47 16.80 -3.99
N CYS A 232 -4.70 15.72 -3.95
CA CYS A 232 -5.21 14.35 -3.80
C CYS A 232 -5.59 14.08 -2.34
N ASP A 233 -6.75 13.50 -2.06
CA ASP A 233 -7.07 12.93 -0.74
C ASP A 233 -6.29 11.64 -0.49
N VAL A 234 -5.87 11.42 0.75
CA VAL A 234 -5.03 10.26 1.08
C VAL A 234 -5.66 9.47 2.21
N VAL A 235 -5.88 8.18 1.97
CA VAL A 235 -6.36 7.23 2.97
C VAL A 235 -5.30 6.16 3.18
N VAL A 236 -4.91 5.92 4.42
CA VAL A 236 -3.91 4.89 4.74
C VAL A 236 -4.58 3.74 5.48
N GLY A 237 -4.53 2.56 4.87
CA GLY A 237 -4.75 1.31 5.59
C GLY A 237 -3.51 1.01 6.42
N THR A 238 -3.61 1.15 7.74
CA THR A 238 -2.43 1.02 8.62
C THR A 238 -1.90 -0.41 8.65
N CYS A 239 -0.67 -0.58 9.14
CA CYS A 239 0.00 -1.86 9.29
C CYS A 239 -0.95 -2.90 9.92
N PRO A 240 -1.17 -4.06 9.26
CA PRO A 240 -2.04 -5.11 9.79
C PRO A 240 -1.39 -5.79 11.01
N ASP A 241 -2.21 -6.42 11.85
CA ASP A 241 -1.73 -7.18 13.00
C ASP A 241 -1.08 -8.50 12.56
N LEU A 242 0.24 -8.50 12.36
CA LEU A 242 1.00 -9.70 11.99
C LEU A 242 0.93 -10.84 13.02
N GLY A 243 0.36 -10.61 14.21
CA GLY A 243 0.06 -11.66 15.17
C GLY A 243 -1.17 -12.51 14.83
N SER A 244 -1.98 -12.15 13.82
CA SER A 244 -3.10 -12.97 13.34
C SER A 244 -2.67 -14.02 12.30
N VAL A 245 -1.44 -13.92 11.79
CA VAL A 245 -0.88 -14.82 10.77
C VAL A 245 -0.59 -16.20 11.39
N GLU A 246 -1.23 -17.25 10.86
CA GLU A 246 -1.14 -18.63 11.36
C GLU A 246 0.29 -19.19 11.52
N PRO A 247 1.23 -18.99 10.55
CA PRO A 247 2.59 -19.53 10.67
C PRO A 247 3.44 -18.96 11.83
N VAL A 248 2.93 -18.03 12.65
CA VAL A 248 3.66 -17.44 13.79
C VAL A 248 3.16 -18.02 15.12
N TYR A 249 4.02 -18.78 15.81
CA TYR A 249 3.73 -19.35 17.14
C TYR A 249 4.07 -18.39 18.29
N GLN A 250 3.58 -18.70 19.49
CA GLN A 250 3.96 -17.97 20.70
C GLN A 250 5.40 -18.29 21.11
N PRO A 251 6.18 -17.33 21.63
CA PRO A 251 5.86 -15.93 21.98
C PRO A 251 6.01 -14.93 20.82
N LEU A 252 6.50 -15.35 19.65
CA LEU A 252 6.73 -14.46 18.50
C LEU A 252 5.45 -13.77 18.03
N ARG A 253 4.31 -14.47 18.12
CA ARG A 253 2.99 -13.94 17.82
C ARG A 253 2.67 -12.68 18.64
N TRP A 254 2.94 -12.72 19.94
CA TRP A 254 2.75 -11.57 20.83
C TRP A 254 3.66 -10.40 20.46
N VAL A 255 4.93 -10.68 20.14
CA VAL A 255 5.88 -9.65 19.71
C VAL A 255 5.45 -9.03 18.38
N ALA A 256 5.07 -9.84 17.40
CA ALA A 256 4.59 -9.39 16.10
C ALA A 256 3.37 -8.47 16.25
N ARG A 257 2.40 -8.87 17.08
CA ARG A 257 1.22 -8.07 17.43
C ARG A 257 1.55 -6.75 18.09
N ARG A 258 2.53 -6.74 19.00
CA ARG A 258 2.94 -5.51 19.67
C ARG A 258 3.61 -4.54 18.71
N LEU A 259 4.53 -5.04 17.88
CA LEU A 259 5.28 -4.21 16.93
C LEU A 259 4.39 -3.66 15.81
N SER A 260 3.49 -4.49 15.26
CA SER A 260 2.53 -4.05 14.23
C SER A 260 1.62 -2.95 14.73
N ARG A 261 1.04 -3.09 15.93
CA ARG A 261 0.16 -2.08 16.54
C ARG A 261 0.89 -0.79 16.88
N GLN A 262 2.12 -0.89 17.36
CA GLN A 262 2.96 0.30 17.60
C GLN A 262 3.25 1.05 16.31
N LEU A 263 3.55 0.33 15.21
CA LEU A 263 3.73 0.96 13.91
C LEU A 263 2.41 1.56 13.40
N ALA A 264 1.29 0.85 13.49
CA ALA A 264 -0.02 1.35 13.08
C ALA A 264 -0.42 2.65 13.79
N ALA A 265 -0.25 2.72 15.11
CA ALA A 265 -0.51 3.94 15.88
C ALA A 265 0.39 5.11 15.42
N ALA A 266 1.67 4.84 15.20
CA ALA A 266 2.61 5.86 14.73
C ALA A 266 2.30 6.32 13.29
N GLN A 267 1.82 5.43 12.42
CA GLN A 267 1.32 5.77 11.09
C GLN A 267 0.09 6.67 11.19
N THR A 268 -0.89 6.36 12.05
CA THR A 268 -2.08 7.20 12.25
C THR A 268 -1.71 8.63 12.63
N ILE A 269 -0.84 8.81 13.63
CA ILE A 269 -0.41 10.16 14.05
C ILE A 269 0.16 10.93 12.87
N ALA A 270 1.14 10.35 12.18
CA ALA A 270 1.84 11.05 11.11
C ALA A 270 0.97 11.33 9.88
N VAL A 271 0.06 10.43 9.53
CA VAL A 271 -0.85 10.62 8.38
C VAL A 271 -1.86 11.73 8.68
N VAL A 272 -2.46 11.70 9.88
CA VAL A 272 -3.44 12.69 10.31
C VAL A 272 -2.83 14.09 10.40
N GLU A 273 -1.61 14.22 10.94
CA GLU A 273 -0.86 15.48 10.97
C GLU A 273 -0.62 16.10 9.59
N HIS A 274 -0.56 15.27 8.54
CA HIS A 274 -0.37 15.72 7.16
C HIS A 274 -1.69 15.81 6.37
N GLY A 275 -2.84 15.75 7.05
CA GLY A 275 -4.16 15.92 6.45
C GLY A 275 -4.67 14.72 5.67
N GLY A 276 -4.10 13.53 5.90
CA GLY A 276 -4.66 12.27 5.45
C GLY A 276 -5.63 11.67 6.48
N ARG A 277 -6.30 10.58 6.08
CA ARG A 277 -7.13 9.76 6.97
C ARG A 277 -6.51 8.38 7.12
N THR A 278 -6.74 7.71 8.24
CA THR A 278 -6.30 6.32 8.41
C THR A 278 -7.45 5.40 8.74
N VAL A 279 -7.39 4.17 8.25
CA VAL A 279 -8.29 3.08 8.61
C VAL A 279 -7.45 1.97 9.22
N SER A 280 -7.76 1.61 10.46
CA SER A 280 -7.11 0.48 11.11
C SER A 280 -7.63 -0.83 10.52
N LEU A 281 -6.77 -1.50 9.76
CA LEU A 281 -7.06 -2.81 9.17
C LEU A 281 -6.75 -3.97 10.13
N GLY A 282 -5.90 -3.73 11.14
CA GLY A 282 -5.30 -4.78 11.95
C GLY A 282 -6.26 -5.61 12.80
N ASP A 283 -7.49 -5.13 13.02
CA ASP A 283 -8.49 -5.77 13.89
C ASP A 283 -9.94 -5.71 13.38
N LEU A 284 -10.16 -5.07 12.22
CA LEU A 284 -11.48 -4.98 11.58
C LEU A 284 -12.00 -6.36 11.21
N LEU A 285 -10.99 -7.19 11.00
CA LEU A 285 -10.98 -8.57 10.60
C LEU A 285 -10.35 -9.44 11.69
N GLY A 286 -9.99 -8.91 12.86
CA GLY A 286 -9.25 -9.66 13.88
C GLY A 286 -10.02 -10.88 14.38
N PRO A 287 -11.28 -10.72 14.86
CA PRO A 287 -12.11 -11.86 15.25
C PRO A 287 -12.53 -12.72 14.07
N GLU A 288 -12.84 -12.11 12.91
CA GLU A 288 -13.31 -12.85 11.73
C GLU A 288 -12.18 -13.65 11.06
N PHE A 289 -10.99 -13.08 10.85
CA PHE A 289 -9.80 -13.77 10.34
C PHE A 289 -9.25 -14.77 11.36
N ALA A 290 -9.34 -14.49 12.66
CA ALA A 290 -8.95 -15.47 13.67
C ALA A 290 -9.99 -16.60 13.80
N ALA A 291 -11.27 -16.34 13.53
CA ALA A 291 -12.34 -17.33 13.56
C ALA A 291 -12.45 -18.15 12.25
N HIS A 292 -12.14 -17.52 11.11
CA HIS A 292 -12.25 -18.06 9.76
C HIS A 292 -10.93 -17.90 8.96
N PRO A 293 -9.76 -18.33 9.51
CA PRO A 293 -8.49 -18.12 8.83
C PRO A 293 -8.40 -18.86 7.50
N THR A 294 -9.04 -20.04 7.40
CA THR A 294 -9.10 -20.85 6.17
C THR A 294 -9.91 -20.21 5.04
N GLU A 295 -10.82 -19.29 5.35
CA GLU A 295 -11.67 -18.61 4.38
C GLU A 295 -11.06 -17.26 3.97
N LEU A 296 -10.48 -16.56 4.94
CA LEU A 296 -10.06 -15.17 4.79
C LEU A 296 -8.58 -14.99 4.43
N PHE A 297 -7.75 -16.04 4.57
CA PHE A 297 -6.41 -16.11 4.00
C PHE A 297 -6.38 -16.97 2.74
N GLY A 298 -5.48 -16.61 1.82
CA GLY A 298 -5.17 -17.41 0.65
C GLY A 298 -4.37 -18.67 1.01
N PRO A 299 -4.01 -19.50 0.01
CA PRO A 299 -3.33 -20.78 0.22
C PRO A 299 -1.96 -20.68 0.91
N ASP A 300 -1.36 -19.49 0.96
CA ASP A 300 -0.09 -19.22 1.64
C ASP A 300 -0.24 -18.90 3.13
N ASN A 301 -1.48 -18.89 3.65
CA ASN A 301 -1.83 -18.55 5.04
C ASN A 301 -1.21 -17.22 5.51
N TYR A 302 -0.99 -16.30 4.56
CA TYR A 302 -0.34 -15.02 4.81
C TYR A 302 -1.06 -13.87 4.12
N HIS A 303 -1.30 -13.98 2.81
CA HIS A 303 -2.02 -12.95 2.07
C HIS A 303 -3.54 -13.17 2.19
N PRO A 304 -4.35 -12.09 2.18
CA PRO A 304 -5.80 -12.23 2.18
C PRO A 304 -6.32 -13.02 0.97
N SER A 305 -7.42 -13.76 1.18
CA SER A 305 -8.21 -14.35 0.11
C SER A 305 -9.05 -13.27 -0.61
N ALA A 306 -9.82 -13.67 -1.63
CA ALA A 306 -10.78 -12.77 -2.26
C ALA A 306 -11.81 -12.20 -1.25
N GLU A 307 -12.29 -13.04 -0.33
CA GLU A 307 -13.19 -12.63 0.75
C GLU A 307 -12.48 -11.73 1.75
N GLY A 308 -11.23 -12.07 2.12
CA GLY A 308 -10.41 -11.21 2.98
C GLY A 308 -10.19 -9.80 2.42
N TYR A 309 -9.92 -9.70 1.11
CA TYR A 309 -9.82 -8.41 0.43
C TYR A 309 -11.16 -7.69 0.31
N MET A 310 -12.27 -8.40 0.10
CA MET A 310 -13.60 -7.81 0.11
C MET A 310 -13.90 -7.14 1.44
N THR A 311 -13.60 -7.80 2.56
CA THR A 311 -13.85 -7.21 3.87
C THR A 311 -12.93 -6.02 4.15
N ALA A 312 -11.66 -6.09 3.74
CA ALA A 312 -10.75 -4.93 3.80
C ALA A 312 -11.22 -3.76 2.91
N ALA A 313 -11.80 -4.04 1.75
CA ALA A 313 -12.37 -3.00 0.88
C ALA A 313 -13.63 -2.37 1.50
N MET A 314 -14.53 -3.18 2.06
CA MET A 314 -15.76 -2.71 2.72
C MET A 314 -15.48 -1.83 3.94
N ALA A 315 -14.35 -2.06 4.61
CA ALA A 315 -13.82 -1.24 5.67
C ALA A 315 -13.33 0.15 5.23
N ILE A 316 -12.58 0.19 4.13
CA ILE A 316 -11.93 1.41 3.63
C ILE A 316 -12.93 2.28 2.85
N LEU A 317 -13.84 1.66 2.08
CA LEU A 317 -14.77 2.35 1.18
C LEU A 317 -15.54 3.52 1.84
N PRO A 318 -16.12 3.38 3.05
CA PRO A 318 -16.78 4.49 3.72
C PRO A 318 -15.88 5.71 3.96
N THR A 319 -14.59 5.47 4.23
CA THR A 319 -13.59 6.53 4.43
C THR A 319 -13.28 7.24 3.11
N LEU A 320 -13.23 6.49 1.99
CA LEU A 320 -13.07 7.09 0.66
C LEU A 320 -14.26 7.98 0.30
N CYS A 321 -15.48 7.50 0.53
CA CYS A 321 -16.69 8.26 0.27
C CYS A 321 -16.74 9.54 1.10
N ALA A 322 -16.36 9.47 2.38
CA ALA A 322 -16.32 10.63 3.26
C ALA A 322 -15.18 11.61 2.92
N ALA A 323 -14.04 11.14 2.44
CA ALA A 323 -12.96 12.00 1.96
C ALA A 323 -13.39 12.79 0.72
N LEU A 324 -14.07 12.13 -0.22
CA LEU A 324 -14.57 12.72 -1.46
C LEU A 324 -15.89 13.50 -1.32
N GLY A 325 -16.44 13.62 -0.10
CA GLY A 325 -17.70 14.32 0.15
C GLY A 325 -18.93 13.68 -0.50
N LEU A 326 -18.91 12.37 -0.74
CA LEU A 326 -20.00 11.63 -1.39
C LEU A 326 -21.14 11.30 -0.41
N TRP A 327 -20.92 11.41 0.90
CA TRP A 327 -21.94 11.22 1.93
C TRP A 327 -22.26 12.55 2.61
N PRO A 328 -23.51 12.77 3.05
CA PRO A 328 -23.86 13.93 3.85
C PRO A 328 -22.99 13.95 5.11
N GLU A 329 -22.43 15.12 5.45
CA GLU A 329 -21.67 15.29 6.68
C GLU A 329 -22.57 14.93 7.88
N GLU A 330 -22.23 13.87 8.62
CA GLU A 330 -22.82 13.64 9.94
C GLU A 330 -22.31 14.78 10.85
N GLU A 331 -23.17 15.78 11.09
CA GLU A 331 -22.84 17.00 11.85
C GLU A 331 -22.41 16.73 13.31
N ARG A 332 -22.62 15.50 13.84
CA ARG A 332 -22.21 15.13 15.20
C ARG A 332 -21.73 13.67 15.28
N PRO A 333 -20.57 13.39 15.89
CA PRO A 333 -20.13 12.02 16.16
C PRO A 333 -21.14 11.31 17.07
N ASP A 334 -21.46 10.04 16.77
CA ASP A 334 -22.43 9.26 17.55
C ASP A 334 -21.76 8.69 18.82
N PRO A 335 -22.09 9.22 20.03
CA PRO A 335 -21.51 8.72 21.27
C PRO A 335 -21.90 7.26 21.57
N ALA A 336 -23.03 6.76 21.03
CA ALA A 336 -23.43 5.36 21.19
C ALA A 336 -22.49 4.40 20.43
N ARG A 337 -21.83 4.88 19.37
CA ARG A 337 -20.79 4.16 18.63
C ARG A 337 -19.38 4.42 19.18
N ARG A 338 -19.24 5.14 20.30
CA ARG A 338 -17.94 5.61 20.83
C ARG A 338 -17.14 6.41 19.79
N GLU A 339 -17.85 7.19 18.99
CA GLU A 339 -17.24 8.17 18.10
C GLU A 339 -17.04 9.47 18.88
N GLY A 340 -16.00 10.22 18.51
CA GLY A 340 -15.71 11.46 19.24
C GLY A 340 -14.40 12.11 18.84
N PHE A 341 -14.15 13.27 19.45
CA PHE A 341 -12.90 14.00 19.32
C PHE A 341 -11.96 13.58 20.45
N LEU A 342 -10.80 13.06 20.07
CA LEU A 342 -9.76 12.62 21.00
C LEU A 342 -8.44 13.30 20.64
N PRO A 343 -7.48 13.46 21.57
CA PRO A 343 -6.13 13.83 21.21
C PRO A 343 -5.58 12.82 20.19
N VAL A 344 -4.85 13.28 19.16
CA VAL A 344 -4.42 12.42 18.04
C VAL A 344 -3.73 11.14 18.52
N ALA A 345 -2.86 11.25 19.53
CA ALA A 345 -2.16 10.09 20.10
C ALA A 345 -3.09 9.07 20.75
N GLN A 346 -4.17 9.51 21.40
CA GLN A 346 -5.16 8.63 21.99
C GLN A 346 -6.03 7.97 20.91
N ALA A 347 -6.49 8.76 19.93
CA ALA A 347 -7.22 8.23 18.77
C ALA A 347 -6.41 7.16 18.03
N ALA A 348 -5.10 7.39 17.87
CA ALA A 348 -4.18 6.44 17.25
C ALA A 348 -4.00 5.16 18.07
N ALA A 349 -3.88 5.26 19.40
CA ALA A 349 -3.77 4.09 20.27
C ALA A 349 -5.06 3.25 20.27
N GLU A 350 -6.24 3.90 20.30
CA GLU A 350 -7.54 3.23 20.19
C GLU A 350 -7.73 2.59 18.82
N ALA A 351 -7.41 3.29 17.73
CA ALA A 351 -7.49 2.74 16.39
C ALA A 351 -6.55 1.55 16.19
N ALA A 352 -5.33 1.58 16.74
CA ALA A 352 -4.42 0.44 16.70
C ALA A 352 -4.87 -0.74 17.59
N ALA A 353 -5.81 -0.52 18.51
CA ALA A 353 -6.40 -1.55 19.36
C ALA A 353 -7.66 -2.20 18.76
N GLU A 354 -8.36 -1.47 17.89
CA GLU A 354 -9.68 -1.84 17.36
C GLU A 354 -9.77 -1.47 15.88
N GLY A 355 -9.92 -2.45 15.02
CA GLY A 355 -9.93 -2.21 13.59
C GLY A 355 -11.32 -1.91 13.09
N GLY A 356 -11.38 -1.17 11.98
CA GLY A 356 -12.61 -0.49 11.53
C GLY A 356 -12.72 0.92 12.04
N THR A 357 -11.77 1.28 12.89
CA THR A 357 -11.63 2.63 13.38
C THR A 357 -10.97 3.47 12.30
N GLU A 358 -11.72 4.44 11.80
CA GLU A 358 -11.20 5.52 10.98
C GLU A 358 -10.76 6.67 11.88
N VAL A 359 -9.64 7.29 11.55
CA VAL A 359 -9.13 8.50 12.21
C VAL A 359 -8.90 9.57 11.17
N ALA A 360 -9.50 10.74 11.39
CA ALA A 360 -9.32 11.93 10.56
C ALA A 360 -8.87 13.12 11.42
N ALA A 361 -8.16 14.08 10.80
CA ALA A 361 -7.75 15.30 11.49
C ALA A 361 -8.97 16.14 11.90
N ALA A 362 -8.93 16.67 13.13
CA ALA A 362 -9.82 17.72 13.59
C ALA A 362 -9.01 18.99 13.91
N ARG A 363 -9.69 20.09 14.26
CA ARG A 363 -9.01 21.36 14.55
C ARG A 363 -8.05 21.22 15.75
N GLY A 364 -6.80 21.64 15.58
CA GLY A 364 -5.79 21.62 16.65
C GLY A 364 -5.20 20.23 16.89
N PRO A 365 -4.81 19.86 18.13
CA PRO A 365 -4.20 18.56 18.46
C PRO A 365 -5.21 17.41 18.55
N TRP A 366 -6.37 17.56 17.91
CA TRP A 366 -7.51 16.65 18.02
C TRP A 366 -7.69 15.87 16.72
N ALA A 367 -8.15 14.63 16.85
CA ALA A 367 -8.60 13.79 15.76
C ALA A 367 -10.03 13.34 16.02
N GLN A 368 -10.79 13.16 14.94
CA GLN A 368 -12.10 12.54 14.99
C GLN A 368 -11.96 11.04 14.78
N LEU A 369 -12.54 10.28 15.70
CA LEU A 369 -12.61 8.83 15.68
C LEU A 369 -13.98 8.41 15.13
N PHE A 370 -14.02 7.62 14.07
CA PHE A 370 -15.25 7.02 13.53
C PHE A 370 -15.22 5.50 13.70
N ARG A 371 -16.37 4.91 14.04
CA ARG A 371 -16.50 3.46 14.25
C ARG A 371 -17.60 2.92 13.35
N ARG A 372 -17.25 2.66 12.09
CA ARG A 372 -18.22 2.27 11.05
C ARG A 372 -18.59 0.78 11.07
N ARG A 373 -18.69 0.17 12.26
CA ARG A 373 -19.26 -1.18 12.41
C ARG A 373 -20.76 -1.14 12.10
N ARG A 374 -21.19 -1.76 11.01
CA ARG A 374 -22.54 -2.33 10.97
C ARG A 374 -22.52 -3.59 11.84
N ARG A 375 -23.37 -3.65 12.86
CA ARG A 375 -23.87 -4.97 13.28
C ARG A 375 -24.63 -5.50 12.08
N LEU A 376 -24.16 -6.59 11.47
CA LEU A 376 -25.06 -7.42 10.68
C LEU A 376 -26.22 -7.80 11.61
N PRO A 377 -27.50 -7.73 11.17
CA PRO A 377 -28.60 -8.22 11.97
C PRO A 377 -28.25 -9.64 12.40
N ALA A 378 -28.28 -9.92 13.71
CA ALA A 378 -28.18 -11.30 14.16
C ALA A 378 -29.30 -12.07 13.48
N ASP A 379 -28.94 -13.15 12.79
CA ASP A 379 -29.89 -14.06 12.16
C ASP A 379 -31.03 -14.34 13.14
N SER A 380 -32.21 -13.79 12.82
CA SER A 380 -33.46 -14.14 13.48
C SER A 380 -33.87 -15.53 12.97
N THR A 381 -33.12 -16.55 13.34
CA THR A 381 -33.41 -17.96 13.02
C THR A 381 -33.54 -18.75 14.31
N SER A 382 -34.49 -18.33 15.16
CA SER A 382 -35.03 -19.17 16.22
C SER A 382 -36.46 -18.73 16.58
N ALA A 383 -37.30 -18.66 15.57
CA ALA A 383 -38.75 -18.79 15.69
C ALA A 383 -39.15 -19.55 14.42
N THR A 384 -39.22 -20.87 14.44
CA THR A 384 -40.46 -21.59 14.68
C THR A 384 -40.09 -23.06 14.70
N LEU A 385 -40.34 -23.79 15.79
CA LEU A 385 -40.61 -25.24 15.82
C LEU A 385 -41.08 -25.61 17.23
N SER A 386 -42.30 -25.19 17.55
CA SER A 386 -43.18 -25.82 18.54
C SER A 386 -44.60 -25.44 18.15
N GLY A 387 -45.24 -26.34 17.42
CA GLY A 387 -46.63 -26.33 17.00
C GLY A 387 -46.99 -27.77 16.64
#